data_AF-A0A1H4PP59-F1
#
_entry.id   AF-A0A1H4PP59-F1
#
_cell.length_a   1.000
_cell.length_b   1.000
_cell.length_c   1.000
_cell.angle_alpha   90.00
_cell.angle_beta   90.00
_cell.angle_gamma   90.00
#
_symmetry.space_group_name_H-M   'P 1'
#
loop_
_entity.id
_entity.type
_entity.pdbx_description
1 polymer ?
#
loop_
_entity_poly.entity_id
_entity_poly.type
_entity_poly.pdbx_seq_one_letter_code
_entity_poly.pdbx_strand_id
1 'polypeptide(L)'
;MRKPPLRPGHYDPADYTACVVRSAGEAGVSSVLVMTVLHIEAYKPHHPLLERLWQWWKPGASFGVANMHRATFERVRRTHGLSERWQDLRDDPAFAIRAAALHLKDLDRSLPRRHLRRYSRDELLALGYNTGERNMRTFARGVPPGPMARSYLRRFRAYRSRAAQVLADHGGQPPS
;
A
#
# COMPACT_ATOMS: atom_id res chain seq x y z
N MET A 1 -11.87 17.04 -12.19
CA MET A 1 -11.98 15.56 -12.12
C MET A 1 -12.92 15.19 -10.97
N ARG A 2 -13.95 14.38 -11.21
CA ARG A 2 -14.88 13.90 -10.17
C ARG A 2 -14.15 12.92 -9.25
N LYS A 3 -14.19 13.15 -7.93
CA LYS A 3 -13.72 12.20 -6.92
C LYS A 3 -14.64 10.97 -6.93
N PRO A 4 -14.12 9.73 -6.98
CA PRO A 4 -14.97 8.55 -6.81
C PRO A 4 -15.59 8.57 -5.40
N PRO A 5 -16.89 8.30 -5.25
CA PRO A 5 -17.53 8.31 -3.94
C PRO A 5 -17.03 7.16 -3.07
N LEU A 6 -16.84 7.44 -1.78
CA LEU A 6 -16.72 6.39 -0.76
C LEU A 6 -18.02 5.57 -0.77
N ARG A 7 -17.94 4.27 -1.04
CA ARG A 7 -19.08 3.36 -0.89
C ARG A 7 -19.17 2.90 0.57
N PRO A 8 -20.19 3.30 1.34
CA PRO A 8 -20.34 2.84 2.72
C PRO A 8 -20.62 1.34 2.75
N GLY A 9 -19.84 0.58 3.54
CA GLY A 9 -20.18 -0.78 3.95
C GLY A 9 -19.31 -1.93 3.42
N HIS A 10 -18.49 -1.72 2.39
CA HIS A 10 -17.50 -2.73 1.98
C HIS A 10 -16.41 -2.07 1.13
N TYR A 11 -15.19 -1.98 1.65
CA TYR A 11 -14.03 -1.55 0.86
C TYR A 11 -13.52 -2.75 0.05
N ASP A 12 -13.74 -2.76 -1.27
CA ASP A 12 -13.07 -3.70 -2.18
C ASP A 12 -11.98 -2.95 -2.97
N PRO A 13 -10.69 -3.31 -2.82
CA PRO A 13 -9.61 -2.76 -3.65
C PRO A 13 -9.88 -2.82 -5.16
N ALA A 14 -10.66 -3.80 -5.63
CA ALA A 14 -11.02 -3.94 -7.04
C ALA A 14 -11.77 -2.72 -7.61
N ASP A 15 -12.57 -2.03 -6.78
CA ASP A 15 -13.30 -0.81 -7.18
C ASP A 15 -12.35 0.35 -7.56
N TYR A 16 -11.07 0.28 -7.19
CA TYR A 16 -10.10 1.37 -7.37
C TYR A 16 -9.04 1.05 -8.43
N THR A 17 -9.27 0.06 -9.29
CA THR A 17 -8.30 -0.40 -10.27
C THR A 17 -7.74 0.74 -11.14
N ALA A 18 -8.59 1.63 -11.68
CA ALA A 18 -8.13 2.78 -12.46
C ALA A 18 -7.21 3.72 -11.65
N CYS A 19 -7.51 3.95 -10.37
CA CYS A 19 -6.66 4.76 -9.49
C CYS A 19 -5.33 4.07 -9.22
N VAL A 20 -5.34 2.75 -9.00
CA VAL A 20 -4.13 1.95 -8.79
C VAL A 20 -3.21 2.02 -10.01
N VAL A 21 -3.74 1.79 -11.22
CA VAL A 21 -2.95 1.82 -12.46
C VAL A 21 -2.32 3.19 -12.66
N ARG A 22 -3.11 4.27 -12.54
CA ARG A 22 -2.62 5.64 -12.68
C ARG A 22 -1.53 5.97 -11.66
N SER A 23 -1.82 5.78 -10.37
CA SER A 23 -0.88 6.15 -9.30
C SER A 23 0.39 5.31 -9.33
N ALA A 24 0.30 4.02 -9.66
CA ALA A 24 1.46 3.17 -9.84
C ALA A 24 2.33 3.63 -11.02
N GLY A 25 1.70 3.98 -12.15
CA GLY A 25 2.37 4.54 -13.33
C GLY A 25 3.11 5.85 -13.03
N GLU A 26 2.44 6.80 -12.38
CA GLU A 26 3.04 8.08 -11.95
C GLU A 26 4.21 7.88 -10.97
N ALA A 27 4.10 6.89 -10.09
CA ALA A 27 5.14 6.58 -9.12
C ALA A 27 6.29 5.74 -9.71
N GLY A 28 6.09 5.11 -10.87
CA GLY A 28 7.06 4.20 -11.48
C GLY A 28 7.20 2.87 -10.72
N VAL A 29 6.12 2.41 -10.09
CA VAL A 29 6.07 1.12 -9.36
C VAL A 29 5.06 0.17 -10.01
N SER A 30 5.14 -1.12 -9.69
CA SER A 30 4.20 -2.12 -10.21
C SER A 30 2.77 -1.88 -9.71
N SER A 31 1.80 -1.82 -10.62
CA SER A 31 0.37 -1.76 -10.27
C SER A 31 -0.09 -3.01 -9.51
N VAL A 32 0.45 -4.19 -9.87
CA VAL A 32 0.22 -5.45 -9.15
C VAL A 32 0.70 -5.35 -7.71
N LEU A 33 1.88 -4.74 -7.46
CA LEU A 33 2.40 -4.52 -6.11
C LEU A 33 1.45 -3.64 -5.29
N VAL A 34 1.01 -2.50 -5.84
CA VAL A 34 0.08 -1.58 -5.17
C VAL A 34 -1.24 -2.29 -4.86
N MET A 35 -1.86 -2.94 -5.85
CA MET A 35 -3.13 -3.67 -5.66
C MET A 35 -3.00 -4.79 -4.62
N THR A 36 -1.88 -5.51 -4.61
CA THR A 36 -1.64 -6.59 -3.63
C THR A 36 -1.53 -6.03 -2.21
N VAL A 37 -0.85 -4.89 -2.02
CA VAL A 37 -0.79 -4.21 -0.71
C VAL A 37 -2.19 -3.82 -0.25
N LEU A 38 -3.01 -3.23 -1.13
CA LEU A 38 -4.38 -2.85 -0.79
C LEU A 38 -5.23 -4.06 -0.37
N HIS A 39 -5.15 -5.20 -1.07
CA HIS A 39 -5.87 -6.42 -0.67
C HIS A 39 -5.43 -6.96 0.70
N ILE A 40 -4.14 -6.91 1.02
CA ILE A 40 -3.65 -7.34 2.34
C ILE A 40 -4.15 -6.41 3.44
N GLU A 41 -4.17 -5.10 3.18
CA GLU A 41 -4.61 -4.11 4.16
C GLU A 41 -6.15 -4.12 4.32
N ALA A 42 -6.92 -4.29 3.24
CA ALA A 42 -8.37 -4.45 3.25
C ALA A 42 -8.85 -5.68 4.05
N TYR A 43 -8.05 -6.75 4.07
CA TYR A 43 -8.34 -7.95 4.84
C TYR A 43 -8.30 -7.73 6.36
N LYS A 44 -7.72 -6.62 6.84
CA LYS A 44 -7.84 -6.27 8.26
C LYS A 44 -9.28 -5.80 8.53
N PRO A 45 -9.96 -6.31 9.57
CA PRO A 45 -11.34 -5.91 9.83
C PRO A 45 -11.41 -4.41 10.11
N HIS A 46 -11.86 -3.65 9.12
CA HIS A 46 -12.22 -2.23 9.25
C HIS A 46 -13.58 -2.14 9.92
N HIS A 47 -13.66 -2.50 11.21
CA HIS A 47 -14.88 -2.28 11.98
C HIS A 47 -14.87 -0.82 12.47
N PRO A 48 -15.84 0.03 12.06
CA PRO A 48 -15.84 1.47 12.39
C PRO A 48 -15.78 1.76 13.91
N LEU A 49 -16.35 0.87 14.72
CA LEU A 49 -16.31 0.92 16.18
C LEU A 49 -14.94 0.53 16.77
N LEU A 50 -14.21 -0.40 16.15
CA LEU A 50 -12.85 -0.78 16.57
C LEU A 50 -11.83 0.29 16.17
N GLU A 51 -12.00 0.96 15.03
CA GLU A 51 -11.18 2.11 14.64
C GLU A 51 -11.32 3.26 15.65
N ARG A 52 -12.53 3.54 16.15
CA ARG A 52 -12.79 4.52 17.22
C ARG A 52 -12.19 4.12 18.58
N LEU A 53 -12.20 2.83 18.92
CA LEU A 53 -11.56 2.33 20.15
C LEU A 53 -10.03 2.34 20.05
N TRP A 54 -9.48 2.05 18.86
CA TRP A 54 -8.05 2.14 18.56
C TRP A 54 -7.53 3.58 18.51
N GLN A 55 -8.35 4.53 18.05
CA GLN A 55 -8.09 5.97 18.08
C GLN A 55 -7.82 6.48 19.49
N TRP A 56 -8.54 5.95 20.49
CA TRP A 56 -8.38 6.34 21.89
C TRP A 56 -7.07 5.83 22.50
N TRP A 57 -6.50 4.75 21.96
CA TRP A 57 -5.31 4.09 22.52
C TRP A 57 -3.97 4.38 21.83
N LYS A 58 -3.93 4.83 20.55
CA LYS A 58 -2.67 5.11 19.84
C LYS A 58 -2.70 6.38 18.96
N PRO A 59 -2.22 7.53 19.45
CA PRO A 59 -2.00 8.71 18.60
C PRO A 59 -0.97 8.40 17.48
N GLY A 60 -1.45 8.20 16.25
CA GLY A 60 -0.63 7.80 15.08
C GLY A 60 -1.08 6.52 14.34
N ALA A 61 -2.22 5.95 14.73
CA ALA A 61 -2.82 4.77 14.09
C ALA A 61 -3.09 5.00 12.60
N SER A 62 -2.69 4.06 11.75
CA SER A 62 -2.79 4.13 10.28
C SER A 62 -4.18 4.47 9.72
N PHE A 63 -4.21 5.18 8.59
CA PHE A 63 -5.45 5.56 7.89
C PHE A 63 -5.52 5.11 6.43
N GLY A 64 -6.76 5.09 5.94
CA GLY A 64 -7.10 4.90 4.55
C GLY A 64 -6.95 3.46 4.09
N VAL A 65 -7.32 3.25 2.85
CA VAL A 65 -7.31 1.94 2.18
C VAL A 65 -5.94 1.26 2.14
N ALA A 66 -4.89 2.06 2.28
CA ALA A 66 -3.51 1.59 2.31
C ALA A 66 -2.94 1.47 3.73
N ASN A 67 -3.72 1.80 4.76
CA ASN A 67 -3.34 1.67 6.17
C ASN A 67 -2.00 2.35 6.50
N MET A 68 -1.85 3.61 6.09
CA MET A 68 -0.60 4.37 6.23
C MET A 68 -0.51 5.15 7.55
N HIS A 69 0.55 4.91 8.32
CA HIS A 69 0.85 5.63 9.56
C HIS A 69 1.22 7.11 9.32
N ARG A 70 0.87 7.98 10.27
CA ARG A 70 1.15 9.43 10.22
C ARG A 70 2.60 9.75 9.93
N ALA A 71 3.53 9.13 10.64
CA ALA A 71 4.96 9.39 10.46
C ALA A 71 5.44 9.02 9.04
N THR A 72 4.89 7.96 8.45
CA THR A 72 5.17 7.57 7.06
C THR A 72 4.58 8.57 6.09
N PHE A 73 3.31 8.94 6.28
CA PHE A 73 2.66 9.94 5.45
C PHE A 73 3.40 11.28 5.47
N GLU A 74 3.78 11.78 6.65
CA GLU A 74 4.48 13.06 6.78
C GLU A 74 5.86 13.04 6.11
N ARG A 75 6.51 11.87 5.97
CA ARG A 75 7.72 11.74 5.16
C ARG A 75 7.39 11.83 3.66
N VAL A 76 6.39 11.09 3.19
CA VAL A 76 5.92 11.14 1.79
C VAL A 76 5.48 12.56 1.42
N ARG A 77 4.70 13.22 2.27
CA ARG A 77 4.24 14.60 2.10
C ARG A 77 5.41 15.55 1.87
N ARG A 78 6.43 15.47 2.72
CA ARG A 78 7.64 16.30 2.60
C ARG A 78 8.46 15.98 1.35
N THR A 79 8.67 14.70 1.04
CA THR A 79 9.47 14.29 -0.11
C THR A 79 8.82 14.67 -1.45
N HIS A 80 7.49 14.64 -1.54
CA HIS A 80 6.75 14.87 -2.79
C HIS A 80 5.96 16.18 -2.83
N GLY A 81 6.11 17.05 -1.82
CA GLY A 81 5.45 18.36 -1.77
C GLY A 81 3.92 18.30 -1.75
N LEU A 82 3.33 17.29 -1.10
CA LEU A 82 1.87 17.15 -1.02
C LEU A 82 1.27 18.21 -0.07
N SER A 83 0.12 18.79 -0.44
CA SER A 83 -0.56 19.82 0.36
C SER A 83 -1.60 19.24 1.31
N GLU A 84 -2.03 18.00 1.05
CA GLU A 84 -3.03 17.27 1.82
C GLU A 84 -2.51 16.87 3.20
N ARG A 85 -3.45 16.71 4.14
CA ARG A 85 -3.19 16.33 5.52
C ARG A 85 -3.35 14.83 5.70
N TRP A 86 -2.75 14.33 6.78
CA TRP A 86 -2.80 12.90 7.08
C TRP A 86 -4.23 12.36 7.27
N GLN A 87 -5.13 13.18 7.82
CA GLN A 87 -6.55 12.84 7.98
C GLN A 87 -7.25 12.62 6.64
N ASP A 88 -6.83 13.30 5.59
CA ASP A 88 -7.47 13.25 4.27
C ASP A 88 -7.31 11.86 3.61
N LEU A 89 -6.33 11.05 4.05
CA LEU A 89 -6.19 9.64 3.63
C LEU A 89 -7.41 8.79 3.97
N ARG A 90 -8.15 9.15 5.03
CA ARG A 90 -9.35 8.44 5.44
C ARG A 90 -10.49 8.69 4.45
N ASP A 91 -10.62 9.94 4.00
CA ASP A 91 -11.81 10.39 3.28
C ASP A 91 -11.61 10.40 1.75
N ASP A 92 -10.36 10.26 1.28
CA ASP A 92 -10.01 10.24 -0.13
C ASP A 92 -9.20 8.97 -0.48
N PRO A 93 -9.86 7.87 -0.89
CA PRO A 93 -9.20 6.62 -1.27
C PRO A 93 -8.22 6.79 -2.43
N ALA A 94 -8.54 7.64 -3.40
CA ALA A 94 -7.66 7.90 -4.54
C ALA A 94 -6.36 8.55 -4.07
N PHE A 95 -6.46 9.52 -3.14
CA PHE A 95 -5.31 10.11 -2.49
C PHE A 95 -4.52 9.11 -1.65
N ALA A 96 -5.20 8.24 -0.89
CA ALA A 96 -4.53 7.21 -0.10
C ALA A 96 -3.75 6.21 -0.98
N ILE A 97 -4.30 5.82 -2.13
CA ILE A 97 -3.62 4.96 -3.11
C ILE A 97 -2.40 5.68 -3.71
N ARG A 98 -2.54 6.97 -4.06
CA ARG A 98 -1.43 7.79 -4.55
C ARG A 98 -0.31 7.88 -3.50
N ALA A 99 -0.64 8.18 -2.26
CA ALA A 99 0.32 8.25 -1.16
C ALA A 99 1.05 6.90 -0.97
N ALA A 100 0.33 5.78 -1.04
CA ALA A 100 0.91 4.45 -0.96
C ALA A 100 1.89 4.16 -2.10
N ALA A 101 1.53 4.49 -3.33
CA ALA A 101 2.39 4.33 -4.50
C ALA A 101 3.68 5.18 -4.37
N LEU A 102 3.56 6.43 -3.91
CA LEU A 102 4.71 7.30 -3.62
C LEU A 102 5.59 6.74 -2.49
N HIS A 103 4.99 6.17 -1.44
CA HIS A 103 5.77 5.52 -0.39
C HIS A 103 6.57 4.32 -0.93
N LEU A 104 5.97 3.48 -1.77
CA LEU A 104 6.65 2.38 -2.43
C LEU A 104 7.79 2.86 -3.34
N LYS A 105 7.59 3.97 -4.06
CA LYS A 105 8.66 4.63 -4.85
C LYS A 105 9.84 5.06 -3.98
N ASP A 106 9.58 5.61 -2.80
CA ASP A 106 10.64 6.02 -1.87
C ASP A 106 11.40 4.81 -1.30
N LEU A 107 10.67 3.74 -0.95
CA LEU A 107 11.29 2.47 -0.57
C LEU A 107 12.15 1.91 -1.71
N ASP A 108 11.66 1.98 -2.94
CA ASP A 108 12.35 1.47 -4.11
C ASP A 108 13.65 2.20 -4.43
N ARG A 109 13.68 3.52 -4.20
CA ARG A 109 14.90 4.34 -4.27
C ARG A 109 15.94 3.97 -3.22
N SER A 110 15.51 3.50 -2.06
CA SER A 110 16.41 3.11 -0.95
C SER A 110 16.95 1.67 -1.07
N LEU A 111 16.41 0.87 -1.99
CA LEU A 111 16.83 -0.51 -2.19
C LEU A 111 18.22 -0.59 -2.84
N PRO A 112 19.11 -1.46 -2.34
CA PRO A 112 20.36 -1.77 -3.03
C PRO A 112 20.10 -2.31 -4.45
N ARG A 113 20.83 -1.79 -5.45
CA ARG A 113 20.79 -2.30 -6.84
C ARG A 113 21.08 -3.81 -6.91
N ARG A 114 21.97 -4.30 -6.05
CA ARG A 114 22.25 -5.73 -5.86
C ARG A 114 21.76 -6.13 -4.47
N HIS A 115 20.79 -7.03 -4.43
CA HIS A 115 20.30 -7.69 -3.22
C HIS A 115 20.41 -9.20 -3.40
N LEU A 116 20.43 -9.95 -2.30
CA LEU A 116 20.44 -11.41 -2.38
C LEU A 116 19.16 -11.88 -3.04
N ARG A 117 19.27 -12.84 -3.96
CA ARG A 117 18.17 -13.35 -4.80
C ARG A 117 17.13 -14.20 -4.05
N ARG A 118 17.01 -14.03 -2.73
CA ARG A 118 16.02 -14.74 -1.90
C ARG A 118 14.62 -14.16 -2.03
N TYR A 119 14.52 -12.85 -2.26
CA TYR A 119 13.27 -12.12 -2.42
C TYR A 119 13.35 -11.30 -3.71
N SER A 120 12.24 -11.26 -4.44
CA SER A 120 12.06 -10.33 -5.54
C SER A 120 11.99 -8.89 -5.02
N ARG A 121 12.19 -7.93 -5.94
CA ARG A 121 12.12 -6.50 -5.62
C ARG A 121 10.76 -6.12 -5.02
N ASP A 122 9.66 -6.58 -5.62
CA ASP A 122 8.30 -6.35 -5.10
C ASP A 122 8.08 -6.92 -3.70
N GLU A 123 8.63 -8.09 -3.41
CA GLU A 123 8.54 -8.68 -2.07
C GLU A 123 9.32 -7.87 -1.03
N LEU A 124 10.49 -7.35 -1.41
CA LEU A 124 11.25 -6.44 -0.55
C LEU A 124 10.47 -5.14 -0.30
N LEU A 125 9.86 -4.57 -1.34
CA LEU A 125 9.01 -3.38 -1.20
C LEU A 125 7.79 -3.63 -0.30
N ALA A 126 7.12 -4.76 -0.46
CA ALA A 126 6.00 -5.16 0.39
C ALA A 126 6.44 -5.36 1.86
N LEU A 127 7.60 -5.98 2.08
CA LEU A 127 8.20 -6.09 3.42
C LEU A 127 8.58 -4.71 3.98
N GLY A 128 9.08 -3.79 3.16
CA GLY A 128 9.38 -2.42 3.55
C GLY A 128 8.14 -1.62 3.91
N TYR A 129 7.04 -1.83 3.19
CA TYR A 129 5.74 -1.25 3.52
C TYR A 129 5.26 -1.73 4.89
N ASN A 130 5.41 -3.03 5.18
CA ASN A 130 4.97 -3.61 6.45
C ASN A 130 5.89 -3.30 7.65
N THR A 131 7.20 -3.25 7.42
CA THR A 131 8.21 -3.27 8.50
C THR A 131 9.13 -2.06 8.53
N GLY A 132 9.02 -1.16 7.55
CA GLY A 132 9.85 0.02 7.37
C GLY A 132 11.12 -0.22 6.55
N GLU A 133 11.68 0.88 6.03
CA GLU A 133 12.84 0.91 5.13
C GLU A 133 14.07 0.18 5.70
N ARG A 134 14.41 0.43 6.97
CA ARG A 134 15.60 -0.16 7.61
C ARG A 134 15.55 -1.68 7.60
N ASN A 135 14.39 -2.26 7.91
CA ASN A 135 14.20 -3.71 7.92
C ASN A 135 14.19 -4.29 6.50
N MET A 136 13.56 -3.61 5.54
CA MET A 136 13.67 -3.99 4.14
C MET A 136 15.13 -4.07 3.68
N ARG A 137 15.96 -3.08 4.04
CA ARG A 137 17.39 -3.07 3.68
C ARG A 137 18.18 -4.19 4.35
N THR A 138 17.85 -4.59 5.58
CA THR A 138 18.47 -5.75 6.23
C THR A 138 18.03 -7.05 5.55
N PHE A 139 16.76 -7.18 5.17
CA PHE A 139 16.26 -8.34 4.43
C PHE A 139 16.90 -8.47 3.03
N ALA A 140 17.09 -7.33 2.34
CA ALA A 140 17.79 -7.28 1.05
C ALA A 140 19.25 -7.78 1.16
N ARG A 141 19.85 -7.70 2.35
CA ARG A 141 21.19 -8.20 2.67
C ARG A 141 21.21 -9.64 3.22
N GLY A 142 20.06 -10.29 3.32
CA GLY A 142 19.95 -11.70 3.71
C GLY A 142 19.45 -11.98 5.11
N VAL A 143 19.23 -10.95 5.94
CA VAL A 143 18.64 -11.17 7.26
C VAL A 143 17.23 -11.75 7.08
N PRO A 144 16.89 -12.89 7.70
CA PRO A 144 15.57 -13.47 7.55
C PRO A 144 14.51 -12.60 8.28
N PRO A 145 13.32 -12.41 7.69
CA PRO A 145 12.22 -11.72 8.35
C PRO A 145 11.73 -12.54 9.55
N GLY A 146 11.29 -11.86 10.61
CA GLY A 146 10.64 -12.48 11.77
C GLY A 146 9.25 -13.07 11.45
N PRO A 147 8.60 -13.77 12.40
CA PRO A 147 7.34 -14.48 12.16
C PRO A 147 6.22 -13.62 11.55
N MET A 148 6.06 -12.39 12.04
CA MET A 148 5.02 -11.47 11.55
C MET A 148 5.27 -11.05 10.09
N ALA A 149 6.50 -10.65 9.78
CA ALA A 149 6.90 -10.26 8.43
C ALA A 149 6.83 -11.44 7.45
N ARG A 150 7.14 -12.68 7.89
CA ARG A 150 6.92 -13.90 7.10
C ARG A 150 5.45 -14.15 6.81
N SER A 151 4.58 -13.97 7.81
CA SER A 151 3.13 -14.11 7.64
C SER A 151 2.58 -13.07 6.65
N TYR A 152 3.07 -11.83 6.72
CA TYR A 152 2.76 -10.79 5.73
C TYR A 152 3.20 -11.19 4.32
N LEU A 153 4.45 -11.64 4.16
CA LEU A 153 4.99 -12.07 2.87
C LEU A 153 4.20 -13.26 2.27
N ARG A 154 3.79 -14.22 3.10
CA ARG A 154 2.95 -15.33 2.66
C ARG A 154 1.60 -14.84 2.12
N ARG A 155 0.95 -13.91 2.82
CA ARG A 155 -0.29 -13.27 2.33
C ARG A 155 -0.04 -12.50 1.04
N PHE A 156 1.06 -11.77 0.95
CA PHE A 156 1.44 -11.06 -0.27
C PHE A 156 1.54 -12.01 -1.47
N ARG A 157 2.24 -13.14 -1.33
CA ARG A 157 2.32 -14.15 -2.39
C ARG A 157 0.94 -14.72 -2.77
N ALA A 158 0.09 -14.98 -1.79
CA ALA A 158 -1.26 -15.51 -2.03
C ALA A 158 -2.17 -14.51 -2.77
N TYR A 159 -2.13 -13.22 -2.40
CA TYR A 159 -2.98 -12.19 -3.03
C TYR A 159 -2.43 -11.68 -4.37
N ARG A 160 -1.14 -11.88 -4.66
CA ARG A 160 -0.52 -11.36 -5.89
C ARG A 160 -1.21 -11.83 -7.17
N SER A 161 -1.55 -13.11 -7.27
CA SER A 161 -2.22 -13.65 -8.46
C SER A 161 -3.63 -13.08 -8.63
N ARG A 162 -4.38 -12.95 -7.53
CA ARG A 162 -5.70 -12.31 -7.53
C ARG A 162 -5.61 -10.84 -7.93
N ALA A 163 -4.64 -10.10 -7.39
CA ALA A 163 -4.40 -8.71 -7.77
C ALA A 163 -4.09 -8.57 -9.26
N ALA A 164 -3.29 -9.48 -9.83
CA ALA A 164 -2.98 -9.47 -11.25
C ALA A 164 -4.23 -9.75 -12.12
N GLN A 165 -5.08 -10.68 -11.71
CA GLN A 165 -6.35 -10.98 -12.39
C GLN A 165 -7.29 -9.77 -12.40
N VAL A 166 -7.52 -9.15 -11.23
CA VAL A 166 -8.37 -7.94 -11.12
C VAL A 166 -7.88 -6.81 -12.04
N LEU A 167 -6.57 -6.61 -12.13
CA LEU A 167 -5.99 -5.60 -13.03
C LEU A 167 -6.16 -5.96 -14.51
N ALA A 168 -6.04 -7.24 -14.87
CA ALA A 168 -6.21 -7.72 -16.24
C ALA A 168 -7.66 -7.60 -16.71
N ASP A 169 -8.62 -8.00 -15.87
CA ASP A 169 -10.04 -7.95 -16.17
C ASP A 169 -10.52 -6.51 -16.40
N HIS A 170 -9.97 -5.54 -15.66
CA HIS A 170 -10.26 -4.12 -15.87
C HIS A 170 -9.65 -3.56 -17.16
N GLY A 171 -8.49 -4.07 -17.59
CA GLY A 171 -7.87 -3.70 -18.87
C GLY A 171 -8.59 -4.23 -20.11
N GLY A 172 -9.43 -5.26 -19.94
CA GLY A 172 -10.29 -5.84 -20.99
C GLY A 172 -11.68 -5.20 -21.10
N GLN A 173 -12.04 -4.29 -20.20
CA GLN A 173 -13.35 -3.65 -20.17
C GLN A 173 -13.28 -2.32 -20.95
N PRO A 174 -14.01 -2.14 -22.07
CA PRO A 174 -13.99 -0.88 -22.81
C PRO A 174 -14.55 0.25 -21.92
N PRO A 175 -14.03 1.49 -22.05
CA PRO A 175 -14.56 2.61 -21.30
C PRO A 175 -16.05 2.78 -21.66
N SER A 176 -16.90 2.75 -20.64
CA SER A 176 -18.33 3.11 -20.75
C SER A 176 -18.51 4.62 -20.82
#